data_AF-A0A521B1R0-F1
#
_entry.id   AF-A0A521B1R0-F1
#
_cell.length_a   1.000
_cell.length_b   1.000
_cell.length_c   1.000
_cell.angle_alpha   90.00
_cell.angle_beta   90.00
_cell.angle_gamma   90.00
#
_symmetry.space_group_name_H-M   'P 1'
#
loop_
_entity.id
_entity.type
_entity.pdbx_description
1 polymer ?
#
loop_
_entity_poly.entity_id
_entity_poly.type
_entity_poly.pdbx_seq_one_letter_code
_entity_poly.pdbx_strand_id
1 'polypeptide(L)'
;MPGENVDADETDDLDRDDLEAIVSENPEAVAAFVDRLDAVNELLDVVALGEAALTDEMAVELAGTASTLAESADGLATEETVGLAATVGDNGDELREAMETLIELQRSGTLDELAELGQVGSLATAALDDGMVRSLAGTGAALGEVADAAADEEVREGTKTLLEGLGAAQQSEPSRVGAVGLARGLRDPEIQYGLGYVLALSKAIGRSRSPENES
;
A
#
# COMPACT_ATOMS: atom_id res chain seq x y z
N MET A 1 66.34 48.12 -49.27
CA MET A 1 65.36 48.37 -50.35
C MET A 1 64.71 47.04 -50.69
N PRO A 2 63.45 47.03 -51.18
CA PRO A 2 62.50 45.91 -51.05
C PRO A 2 62.92 44.70 -51.90
N GLY A 3 62.38 43.50 -51.70
CA GLY A 3 61.17 43.15 -50.96
C GLY A 3 60.28 42.33 -51.89
N GLU A 4 60.59 41.05 -51.99
CA GLU A 4 59.90 40.07 -52.83
C GLU A 4 58.77 39.46 -51.99
N ASN A 5 57.52 39.81 -52.32
CA ASN A 5 56.30 39.32 -51.67
C ASN A 5 55.16 39.30 -52.72
N VAL A 6 55.22 38.28 -53.57
CA VAL A 6 54.12 37.65 -54.32
C VAL A 6 54.59 36.17 -54.33
N ASP A 7 53.81 35.16 -53.95
CA ASP A 7 52.38 34.99 -54.17
C ASP A 7 51.64 34.50 -52.90
N ALA A 8 50.45 35.07 -52.66
CA ALA A 8 49.43 34.54 -51.75
C ALA A 8 48.06 35.16 -52.07
N ASP A 9 47.62 35.02 -53.33
CA ASP A 9 46.25 35.39 -53.75
C ASP A 9 45.80 34.56 -54.97
N GLU A 10 45.91 33.22 -54.87
CA GLU A 10 45.06 32.32 -55.67
C GLU A 10 43.69 32.23 -54.98
N THR A 11 42.93 33.32 -55.02
CA THR A 11 41.47 33.26 -54.86
C THR A 11 40.83 33.34 -56.23
N ASP A 12 39.97 32.37 -56.50
CA ASP A 12 39.27 32.11 -57.76
C ASP A 12 38.29 33.26 -58.07
N ASP A 13 38.82 34.37 -58.61
CA ASP A 13 38.04 35.49 -59.14
C ASP A 13 37.31 34.99 -60.40
N LEU A 14 36.07 34.52 -60.22
CA LEU A 14 35.21 34.10 -61.32
C LEU A 14 35.11 35.25 -62.33
N ASP A 15 35.70 35.04 -63.51
CA ASP A 15 35.68 36.03 -64.58
C ASP A 15 34.24 36.43 -64.90
N ARG A 16 34.00 37.72 -65.15
CA ARG A 16 32.64 38.23 -65.39
C ARG A 16 31.94 37.51 -66.55
N ASP A 17 32.72 37.07 -67.52
CA ASP A 17 32.27 36.32 -68.69
C ASP A 17 31.79 34.91 -68.31
N ASP A 18 32.44 34.25 -67.33
CA ASP A 18 32.00 32.95 -66.77
C ASP A 18 30.74 33.11 -65.91
N LEU A 19 30.64 34.20 -65.14
CA LEU A 19 29.43 34.52 -64.40
C LEU A 19 28.24 34.79 -65.35
N GLU A 20 28.46 35.50 -66.45
CA GLU A 20 27.45 35.76 -67.49
C GLU A 20 27.03 34.46 -68.21
N ALA A 21 27.96 33.52 -68.43
CA ALA A 21 27.65 32.18 -68.94
C ALA A 21 26.75 31.40 -67.96
N ILE A 22 27.11 31.31 -66.68
CA ILE A 22 26.33 30.59 -65.65
C ILE A 22 24.92 31.18 -65.50
N VAL A 23 24.79 32.51 -65.51
CA VAL A 23 23.50 33.22 -65.46
C VAL A 23 22.66 32.95 -66.71
N SER A 24 23.29 32.88 -67.88
CA SER A 24 22.61 32.59 -69.15
C SER A 24 22.12 31.14 -69.24
N GLU A 25 22.86 30.19 -68.66
CA GLU A 25 22.48 28.77 -68.63
C GLU A 25 21.36 28.48 -67.62
N ASN A 26 21.32 29.16 -66.47
CA ASN A 26 20.39 28.84 -65.37
C ASN A 26 19.68 30.09 -64.79
N PRO A 27 18.96 30.90 -65.61
CA PRO A 27 18.36 32.16 -65.17
C PRO A 27 17.30 31.99 -64.07
N GLU A 28 16.54 30.89 -64.08
CA GLU A 28 15.53 30.60 -63.05
C GLU A 28 16.17 30.31 -61.67
N ALA A 29 17.32 29.65 -61.64
CA ALA A 29 18.04 29.35 -60.40
C ALA A 29 18.64 30.63 -59.79
N VAL A 30 19.14 31.54 -60.64
CA VAL A 30 19.64 32.85 -60.22
C VAL A 30 18.50 33.74 -59.72
N ALA A 31 17.36 33.80 -60.41
CA ALA A 31 16.18 34.51 -59.93
C ALA A 31 15.72 34.00 -58.56
N ALA A 32 15.56 32.67 -58.41
CA ALA A 32 15.17 32.06 -57.14
C ALA A 32 16.24 32.16 -56.02
N PHE A 33 17.47 32.58 -56.35
CA PHE A 33 18.50 32.93 -55.36
C PHE A 33 18.42 34.41 -54.98
N VAL A 34 18.20 35.30 -55.95
CA VAL A 34 17.94 36.74 -55.70
C VAL A 34 16.68 36.93 -54.84
N ASP A 35 15.58 36.24 -55.14
CA ASP A 35 14.36 36.29 -54.30
C ASP A 35 14.62 35.85 -52.85
N ARG A 36 15.54 34.89 -52.65
CA ARG A 36 15.96 34.45 -51.30
C ARG A 36 16.86 35.47 -50.62
N LEU A 37 17.72 36.16 -51.35
CA LEU A 37 18.51 37.26 -50.81
C LEU A 37 17.62 38.47 -50.47
N ASP A 38 16.61 38.78 -51.27
CA ASP A 38 15.65 39.86 -51.00
C ASP A 38 14.88 39.59 -49.70
N ALA A 39 14.34 38.37 -49.53
CA ALA A 39 13.70 37.93 -48.29
C ALA A 39 14.64 37.93 -47.06
N VAL A 40 15.94 37.67 -47.25
CA VAL A 40 16.94 37.81 -46.17
C VAL A 40 17.21 39.29 -45.85
N ASN A 41 17.26 40.18 -46.84
CA ASN A 41 17.39 41.62 -46.58
C ASN A 41 16.14 42.17 -45.88
N GLU A 42 14.93 41.76 -46.26
CA GLU A 42 13.68 42.11 -45.54
C GLU A 42 13.73 41.63 -44.07
N LEU A 43 14.21 40.41 -43.83
CA LEU A 43 14.41 39.90 -42.47
C LEU A 43 15.45 40.73 -41.70
N LEU A 44 16.56 41.12 -42.32
CA LEU A 44 17.59 41.95 -41.69
C LEU A 44 17.07 43.37 -41.40
N ASP A 45 16.24 43.95 -42.26
CA ASP A 45 15.57 45.23 -42.01
C ASP A 45 14.58 45.12 -40.84
N VAL A 46 13.84 44.02 -40.73
CA VAL A 46 12.95 43.75 -39.58
C VAL A 46 13.74 43.52 -38.29
N VAL A 47 14.89 42.84 -38.35
CA VAL A 47 15.79 42.67 -37.19
C VAL A 47 16.39 44.00 -36.78
N ALA A 48 16.89 44.81 -37.72
CA ALA A 48 17.41 46.14 -37.44
C ALA A 48 16.33 47.09 -36.88
N LEU A 49 15.08 46.98 -37.34
CA LEU A 49 13.94 47.69 -36.77
C LEU A 49 13.62 47.19 -35.34
N GLY A 50 13.75 45.89 -35.09
CA GLY A 50 13.62 45.28 -33.76
C GLY A 50 14.71 45.74 -32.78
N GLU A 51 15.97 45.80 -33.23
CA GLU A 51 17.11 46.34 -32.47
C GLU A 51 16.93 47.84 -32.19
N ALA A 52 16.44 48.61 -33.16
CA ALA A 52 16.14 50.04 -32.97
C ALA A 52 14.91 50.29 -32.06
N ALA A 53 14.00 49.31 -31.94
CA ALA A 53 12.86 49.35 -31.03
C ALA A 53 13.17 48.80 -29.62
N LEU A 54 14.23 48.00 -29.48
CA LEU A 54 14.73 47.52 -28.20
C LEU A 54 15.37 48.69 -27.43
N THR A 55 14.69 49.13 -26.36
CA THR A 55 15.25 50.08 -25.42
C THR A 55 16.24 49.40 -24.48
N ASP A 56 17.19 50.18 -23.92
CA ASP A 56 18.17 49.67 -22.95
C ASP A 56 17.50 48.95 -21.76
N GLU A 57 16.34 49.44 -21.30
CA GLU A 57 15.55 48.83 -20.23
C GLU A 57 15.04 47.43 -20.62
N MET A 58 14.48 47.27 -21.83
CA MET A 58 13.99 45.97 -22.30
C MET A 58 15.15 44.99 -22.54
N ALA A 59 16.33 45.47 -22.96
CA ALA A 59 17.52 44.65 -23.06
C ALA A 59 18.00 44.14 -21.68
N VAL A 60 17.93 44.98 -20.64
CA VAL A 60 18.26 44.59 -19.25
C VAL A 60 17.22 43.61 -18.67
N GLU A 61 15.93 43.82 -18.91
CA GLU A 61 14.86 42.91 -18.47
C GLU A 61 14.98 41.53 -19.16
N LEU A 62 15.27 41.51 -20.47
CA LEU A 62 15.52 40.28 -21.21
C LEU A 62 16.78 39.56 -20.73
N ALA A 63 17.87 40.28 -20.44
CA ALA A 63 19.08 39.71 -19.87
C ALA A 63 18.85 39.14 -18.46
N GLY A 64 18.06 39.81 -17.62
CA GLY A 64 17.65 39.30 -16.30
C GLY A 64 16.78 38.04 -16.41
N THR A 65 15.87 38.00 -17.38
CA THR A 65 15.04 36.82 -17.67
C THR A 65 15.89 35.66 -18.19
N ALA A 66 16.83 35.92 -19.10
CA ALA A 66 17.76 34.93 -19.62
C ALA A 66 18.71 34.39 -18.52
N SER A 67 19.19 35.25 -17.62
CA SER A 67 19.99 34.84 -16.45
C SER A 67 19.17 33.95 -15.50
N THR A 68 17.93 34.34 -15.20
CA THR A 68 17.03 33.55 -14.35
C THR A 68 16.72 32.19 -14.97
N LEU A 69 16.52 32.14 -16.29
CA LEU A 69 16.31 30.91 -17.04
C LEU A 69 17.58 30.04 -17.06
N ALA A 70 18.75 30.62 -17.25
CA ALA A 70 20.02 29.90 -17.22
C ALA A 70 20.33 29.31 -15.84
N GLU A 71 20.09 30.06 -14.77
CA GLU A 71 20.23 29.59 -13.38
C GLU A 71 19.21 28.49 -13.05
N SER A 72 17.98 28.62 -13.55
CA SER A 72 16.96 27.55 -13.45
C SER A 72 17.33 26.30 -14.26
N ALA A 73 17.94 26.47 -15.44
CA ALA A 73 18.40 25.38 -16.28
C ALA A 73 19.58 24.64 -15.65
N ASP A 74 20.54 25.34 -15.06
CA ASP A 74 21.66 24.76 -14.30
C ASP A 74 21.17 23.95 -13.09
N GLY A 75 20.19 24.49 -12.35
CA GLY A 75 19.51 23.79 -11.25
C GLY A 75 18.76 22.51 -11.67
N LEU A 76 18.28 22.43 -12.92
CA LEU A 76 17.64 21.23 -13.49
C LEU A 76 18.60 20.30 -14.23
N ALA A 77 19.76 20.79 -14.68
CA ALA A 77 20.79 20.03 -15.39
C ALA A 77 21.77 19.30 -14.45
N THR A 78 21.44 19.23 -13.15
CA THR A 78 22.21 18.50 -12.15
C THR A 78 22.31 17.01 -12.48
N GLU A 79 23.46 16.39 -12.17
CA GLU A 79 23.70 14.95 -12.44
C GLU A 79 22.62 14.04 -11.84
N GLU A 80 22.08 14.42 -10.67
CA GLU A 80 20.98 13.70 -10.00
C GLU A 80 19.66 13.81 -10.78
N THR A 81 19.30 15.00 -11.27
CA THR A 81 18.07 15.20 -12.05
C THR A 81 18.18 14.54 -13.43
N VAL A 82 19.36 14.60 -14.06
CA VAL A 82 19.65 13.88 -15.32
C VAL A 82 19.59 12.36 -15.11
N GLY A 83 20.15 11.84 -14.03
CA GLY A 83 20.07 10.42 -13.67
C GLY A 83 18.66 9.94 -13.36
N LEU A 84 17.85 10.77 -12.68
CA LEU A 84 16.45 10.49 -12.42
C LEU A 84 15.63 10.53 -13.72
N ALA A 85 15.85 11.53 -14.59
CA ALA A 85 15.19 11.63 -15.89
C ALA A 85 15.54 10.45 -16.82
N ALA A 86 16.80 10.02 -16.83
CA ALA A 86 17.23 8.82 -17.54
C ALA A 86 16.52 7.58 -16.97
N THR A 87 16.51 7.39 -15.65
CA THR A 87 15.83 6.25 -15.01
C THR A 87 14.32 6.23 -15.31
N VAL A 88 13.65 7.39 -15.27
CA VAL A 88 12.21 7.52 -15.59
C VAL A 88 11.95 7.28 -17.08
N GLY A 89 12.84 7.71 -17.97
CA GLY A 89 12.76 7.42 -19.40
C GLY A 89 12.98 5.94 -19.73
N ASP A 90 14.00 5.32 -19.14
CA ASP A 90 14.37 3.91 -19.30
C ASP A 90 13.29 2.95 -18.79
N ASN A 91 12.42 3.38 -17.86
CA ASN A 91 11.28 2.62 -17.33
C ASN A 91 9.93 3.18 -17.81
N GLY A 92 9.92 4.01 -18.87
CA GLY A 92 8.75 4.79 -19.27
C GLY A 92 7.58 3.93 -19.76
N ASP A 93 7.86 2.83 -20.46
CA ASP A 93 6.85 1.89 -20.95
C ASP A 93 6.28 1.04 -19.81
N GLU A 94 7.11 0.58 -18.87
CA GLU A 94 6.67 -0.14 -17.67
C GLU A 94 5.84 0.74 -16.72
N LEU A 95 6.23 2.00 -16.53
CA LEU A 95 5.42 2.97 -15.78
C LEU A 95 4.07 3.20 -16.47
N ARG A 96 4.05 3.28 -17.80
CA ARG A 96 2.81 3.42 -18.57
C ARG A 96 1.90 2.21 -18.37
N GLU A 97 2.41 0.98 -18.49
CA GLU A 97 1.63 -0.25 -18.29
C GLU A 97 1.10 -0.36 -16.85
N ALA A 98 1.90 0.01 -15.85
CA ALA A 98 1.47 0.07 -14.45
C ALA A 98 0.38 1.13 -14.22
N MET A 99 0.45 2.29 -14.89
CA MET A 99 -0.58 3.32 -14.84
C MET A 99 -1.86 2.90 -15.57
N GLU A 100 -1.77 2.25 -16.74
CA GLU A 100 -2.94 1.68 -17.44
C GLU A 100 -3.63 0.61 -16.58
N THR A 101 -2.86 -0.26 -15.93
CA THR A 101 -3.37 -1.24 -14.96
C THR A 101 -4.10 -0.58 -13.79
N LEU A 102 -3.54 0.48 -13.19
CA LEU A 102 -4.18 1.22 -12.11
C LEU A 102 -5.45 1.96 -12.57
N ILE A 103 -5.48 2.47 -13.80
CA ILE A 103 -6.66 3.06 -14.41
C ILE A 103 -7.76 2.00 -14.65
N GLU A 104 -7.41 0.80 -15.11
CA GLU A 104 -8.36 -0.31 -15.22
C GLU A 104 -8.93 -0.72 -13.85
N LEU A 105 -8.07 -0.89 -12.83
CA LEU A 105 -8.49 -1.24 -11.46
C LEU A 105 -9.37 -0.15 -10.80
N GLN A 106 -9.15 1.13 -11.13
CA GLN A 106 -10.01 2.21 -10.68
C GLN A 106 -11.35 2.22 -11.43
N ARG A 107 -11.33 1.86 -12.73
CA ARG A 107 -12.52 1.85 -13.58
C ARG A 107 -13.40 0.62 -13.36
N SER A 108 -12.84 -0.50 -12.92
CA SER A 108 -13.58 -1.69 -12.48
C SER A 108 -14.19 -1.53 -11.08
N GLY A 109 -13.75 -0.53 -10.30
CA GLY A 109 -14.09 -0.36 -8.89
C GLY A 109 -13.25 -1.24 -7.94
N THR A 110 -12.31 -2.03 -8.45
CA THR A 110 -11.47 -2.92 -7.64
C THR A 110 -10.55 -2.17 -6.69
N LEU A 111 -10.13 -0.95 -7.05
CA LEU A 111 -9.40 -0.06 -6.12
C LEU A 111 -10.27 0.38 -4.94
N ASP A 112 -11.56 0.63 -5.15
CA ASP A 112 -12.51 0.97 -4.09
C ASP A 112 -12.80 -0.25 -3.19
N GLU A 113 -12.96 -1.45 -3.78
CA GLU A 113 -13.10 -2.72 -3.06
C GLU A 113 -11.87 -3.02 -2.17
N LEU A 114 -10.66 -2.76 -2.67
CA LEU A 114 -9.41 -2.90 -1.89
C LEU A 114 -9.34 -1.87 -0.76
N ALA A 115 -9.81 -0.64 -0.97
CA ALA A 115 -9.88 0.39 0.06
C ALA A 115 -10.94 0.07 1.15
N GLU A 116 -12.06 -0.54 0.78
CA GLU A 116 -13.05 -1.07 1.72
C GLU A 116 -12.50 -2.26 2.52
N LEU A 117 -11.84 -3.21 1.86
CA LEU A 117 -11.16 -4.33 2.54
C LEU A 117 -10.06 -3.87 3.49
N GLY A 118 -9.34 -2.79 3.18
CA GLY A 118 -8.38 -2.17 4.08
C GLY A 118 -9.03 -1.61 5.35
N GLN A 119 -10.22 -1.01 5.24
CA GLN A 119 -11.01 -0.52 6.38
C GLN A 119 -11.61 -1.68 7.19
N VAL A 120 -12.16 -2.71 6.54
CA VAL A 120 -12.65 -3.91 7.25
C VAL A 120 -11.50 -4.65 7.92
N GLY A 121 -10.32 -4.71 7.30
CA GLY A 121 -9.10 -5.27 7.89
C GLY A 121 -8.61 -4.49 9.11
N SER A 122 -8.66 -3.16 9.08
CA SER A 122 -8.33 -2.34 10.26
C SER A 122 -9.37 -2.52 11.38
N LEU A 123 -10.66 -2.63 11.05
CA LEU A 123 -11.72 -2.96 12.01
C LEU A 123 -11.61 -4.39 12.56
N ALA A 124 -11.13 -5.34 11.78
CA ALA A 124 -10.85 -6.71 12.23
C ALA A 124 -9.59 -6.80 13.11
N THR A 125 -8.65 -5.86 12.94
CA THR A 125 -7.42 -5.70 13.73
C THR A 125 -7.60 -4.78 14.96
N ALA A 126 -8.70 -4.00 14.99
CA ALA A 126 -9.20 -3.28 16.17
C ALA A 126 -10.31 -4.06 16.93
N ALA A 127 -10.94 -5.05 16.28
CA ALA A 127 -11.21 -6.34 16.91
C ALA A 127 -9.89 -7.13 17.08
N LEU A 128 -9.88 -8.27 17.77
CA LEU A 128 -8.62 -8.94 18.21
C LEU A 128 -7.72 -8.09 19.14
N ASP A 129 -8.07 -6.83 19.42
CA ASP A 129 -7.43 -5.91 20.37
C ASP A 129 -7.37 -6.51 21.79
N ASP A 130 -6.57 -5.89 22.68
CA ASP A 130 -6.22 -6.36 24.03
C ASP A 130 -7.44 -6.81 24.87
N GLY A 131 -8.62 -6.22 24.63
CA GLY A 131 -9.88 -6.63 25.26
C GLY A 131 -10.35 -8.04 24.84
N MET A 132 -10.24 -8.38 23.56
CA MET A 132 -10.55 -9.74 23.08
C MET A 132 -9.47 -10.73 23.48
N VAL A 133 -8.19 -10.33 23.45
CA VAL A 133 -7.09 -11.18 23.94
C VAL A 133 -7.28 -11.53 25.42
N ARG A 134 -7.65 -10.56 26.26
CA ARG A 134 -7.97 -10.81 27.68
C ARG A 134 -9.22 -11.68 27.86
N SER A 135 -10.30 -11.46 27.11
CA SER A 135 -11.50 -12.31 27.17
C SER A 135 -11.22 -13.76 26.72
N LEU A 136 -10.42 -13.94 25.66
CA LEU A 136 -10.01 -15.25 25.17
C LEU A 136 -9.08 -15.95 26.18
N ALA A 137 -8.10 -15.22 26.75
CA ALA A 137 -7.21 -15.73 27.78
C ALA A 137 -7.99 -16.12 29.06
N GLY A 138 -8.95 -15.30 29.50
CA GLY A 138 -9.83 -15.62 30.62
C GLY A 138 -10.72 -16.83 30.37
N THR A 139 -11.28 -16.95 29.16
CA THR A 139 -12.07 -18.12 28.75
C THR A 139 -11.20 -19.38 28.65
N GLY A 140 -9.97 -19.25 28.13
CA GLY A 140 -8.99 -20.32 28.05
C GLY A 140 -8.49 -20.78 29.42
N ALA A 141 -8.30 -19.86 30.37
CA ALA A 141 -7.99 -20.18 31.75
C ALA A 141 -9.14 -20.94 32.43
N ALA A 142 -10.38 -20.43 32.33
CA ALA A 142 -11.55 -21.10 32.89
C ALA A 142 -11.81 -22.49 32.26
N LEU A 143 -11.58 -22.66 30.95
CA LEU A 143 -11.66 -23.95 30.28
C LEU A 143 -10.51 -24.88 30.69
N GLY A 144 -9.31 -24.32 30.92
CA GLY A 144 -8.15 -25.04 31.45
C GLY A 144 -8.39 -25.58 32.85
N GLU A 145 -8.95 -24.77 33.76
CA GLU A 145 -9.35 -25.20 35.11
C GLU A 145 -10.38 -26.34 35.09
N VAL A 146 -11.37 -26.27 34.18
CA VAL A 146 -12.34 -27.36 33.99
C VAL A 146 -11.70 -28.62 33.41
N ALA A 147 -10.74 -28.48 32.48
CA ALA A 147 -10.02 -29.60 31.89
C ALA A 147 -9.08 -30.28 32.89
N ASP A 148 -8.40 -29.51 33.74
CA ASP A 148 -7.52 -30.00 34.82
C ASP A 148 -8.34 -30.75 35.88
N ALA A 149 -9.46 -30.16 36.32
CA ALA A 149 -10.41 -30.84 37.21
C ALA A 149 -11.06 -32.10 36.60
N ALA A 150 -11.12 -32.22 35.28
CA ALA A 150 -11.59 -33.44 34.60
C ALA A 150 -10.48 -34.47 34.34
N ALA A 151 -9.21 -34.07 34.46
CA ALA A 151 -8.04 -34.94 34.37
C ALA A 151 -7.67 -35.58 35.73
N ASP A 152 -8.09 -34.96 36.84
CA ASP A 152 -8.05 -35.51 38.20
C ASP A 152 -8.73 -36.89 38.28
N GLU A 153 -8.03 -37.87 38.85
CA GLU A 153 -8.47 -39.27 38.84
C GLU A 153 -9.69 -39.48 39.75
N GLU A 154 -9.68 -38.85 40.93
CA GLU A 154 -10.76 -38.91 41.90
C GLU A 154 -12.06 -38.28 41.37
N VAL A 155 -11.98 -37.14 40.67
CA VAL A 155 -13.12 -36.52 39.98
C VAL A 155 -13.61 -37.40 38.82
N ARG A 156 -12.68 -38.03 38.08
CA ARG A 156 -13.00 -38.93 36.96
C ARG A 156 -13.74 -40.19 37.45
N GLU A 157 -13.23 -40.86 38.48
CA GLU A 157 -13.88 -42.05 39.07
C GLU A 157 -15.24 -41.70 39.70
N GLY A 158 -15.34 -40.57 40.41
CA GLY A 158 -16.59 -40.08 40.99
C GLY A 158 -17.65 -39.80 39.91
N THR A 159 -17.26 -39.12 38.83
CA THR A 159 -18.15 -38.80 37.71
C THR A 159 -18.57 -40.05 36.94
N LYS A 160 -17.64 -40.98 36.69
CA LYS A 160 -17.93 -42.29 36.10
C LYS A 160 -18.95 -43.07 36.93
N THR A 161 -18.76 -43.14 38.24
CA THR A 161 -19.68 -43.82 39.18
C THR A 161 -21.08 -43.22 39.13
N LEU A 162 -21.19 -41.88 39.06
CA LEU A 162 -22.49 -41.19 38.92
C LEU A 162 -23.17 -41.50 37.57
N LEU A 163 -22.42 -41.53 36.47
CA LEU A 163 -22.95 -41.83 35.14
C LEU A 163 -23.38 -43.30 35.01
N GLU A 164 -22.60 -44.24 35.57
CA GLU A 164 -22.95 -45.67 35.62
C GLU A 164 -24.20 -45.89 36.48
N GLY A 165 -24.29 -45.25 37.64
CA GLY A 165 -25.48 -45.27 38.49
C GLY A 165 -26.73 -44.68 37.81
N LEU A 166 -26.59 -43.59 37.06
CA LEU A 166 -27.67 -42.99 36.27
C LEU A 166 -28.12 -43.90 35.12
N GLY A 167 -27.16 -44.57 34.44
CA GLY A 167 -27.44 -45.56 33.40
C GLY A 167 -28.21 -46.77 33.93
N ALA A 168 -27.77 -47.32 35.06
CA ALA A 168 -28.45 -48.41 35.75
C ALA A 168 -29.86 -48.02 36.21
N ALA A 169 -30.03 -46.81 36.75
CA ALA A 169 -31.33 -46.29 37.17
C ALA A 169 -32.31 -46.11 35.98
N GLN A 170 -31.84 -45.64 34.82
CA GLN A 170 -32.69 -45.55 33.61
C GLN A 170 -33.11 -46.93 33.07
N GLN A 171 -32.21 -47.90 33.06
CA GLN A 171 -32.50 -49.26 32.56
C GLN A 171 -33.46 -50.05 33.47
N SER A 172 -33.61 -49.64 34.73
CA SER A 172 -34.37 -50.37 35.75
C SER A 172 -35.87 -50.01 35.83
N GLU A 173 -36.40 -49.21 34.91
CA GLU A 173 -37.80 -48.69 34.88
C GLU A 173 -38.36 -48.34 36.29
N PRO A 174 -37.87 -47.25 36.92
CA PRO A 174 -38.06 -47.01 38.35
C PRO A 174 -39.54 -46.95 38.76
N SER A 175 -39.96 -47.95 39.55
CA SER A 175 -41.34 -48.07 40.04
C SER A 175 -41.71 -47.01 41.07
N ARG A 176 -43.01 -46.63 41.13
CA ARG A 176 -43.50 -45.64 42.10
C ARG A 176 -43.47 -46.20 43.53
N VAL A 177 -42.54 -45.69 44.35
CA VAL A 177 -42.48 -46.00 45.78
C VAL A 177 -43.61 -45.31 46.56
N GLY A 178 -44.46 -46.11 47.22
CA GLY A 178 -45.41 -45.63 48.23
C GLY A 178 -44.74 -45.34 49.58
N ALA A 179 -45.48 -44.76 50.54
CA ALA A 179 -44.95 -44.36 51.85
C ALA A 179 -44.26 -45.50 52.63
N VAL A 180 -44.79 -46.73 52.56
CA VAL A 180 -44.18 -47.93 53.16
C VAL A 180 -42.90 -48.33 52.42
N GLY A 181 -42.86 -48.16 51.09
CA GLY A 181 -41.67 -48.40 50.27
C GLY A 181 -40.54 -47.43 50.62
N LEU A 182 -40.85 -46.14 50.79
CA LEU A 182 -39.90 -45.14 51.29
C LEU A 182 -39.36 -45.48 52.69
N ALA A 183 -40.23 -45.82 53.64
CA ALA A 183 -39.81 -46.20 54.99
C ALA A 183 -38.96 -47.48 55.03
N ARG A 184 -39.19 -48.41 54.08
CA ARG A 184 -38.36 -49.61 53.91
C ARG A 184 -37.03 -49.30 53.22
N GLY A 185 -37.03 -48.44 52.20
CA GLY A 185 -35.83 -47.99 51.49
C GLY A 185 -34.86 -47.21 52.38
N LEU A 186 -35.37 -46.40 53.32
CA LEU A 186 -34.54 -45.75 54.35
C LEU A 186 -33.83 -46.73 55.31
N ARG A 187 -34.21 -48.02 55.30
CA ARG A 187 -33.55 -49.10 56.04
C ARG A 187 -32.70 -50.01 55.15
N ASP A 188 -32.64 -49.73 53.86
CA ASP A 188 -31.81 -50.49 52.92
C ASP A 188 -30.34 -50.02 53.00
N PRO A 189 -29.35 -50.92 53.14
CA PRO A 189 -27.94 -50.53 53.27
C PRO A 189 -27.39 -49.76 52.07
N GLU A 190 -27.83 -50.09 50.85
CA GLU A 190 -27.33 -49.46 49.62
C GLU A 190 -27.86 -48.03 49.50
N ILE A 191 -29.15 -47.84 49.81
CA ILE A 191 -29.79 -46.51 49.87
C ILE A 191 -29.17 -45.65 50.98
N GLN A 192 -28.87 -46.24 52.15
CA GLN A 192 -28.19 -45.52 53.24
C GLN A 192 -26.79 -45.05 52.83
N TYR A 193 -26.02 -45.89 52.13
CA TYR A 193 -24.70 -45.52 51.63
C TYR A 193 -24.78 -44.37 50.61
N GLY A 194 -25.68 -44.48 49.62
CA GLY A 194 -25.92 -43.43 48.63
C GLY A 194 -26.37 -42.11 49.26
N LEU A 195 -27.26 -42.16 50.26
CA LEU A 195 -27.70 -40.96 51.00
C LEU A 195 -26.54 -40.32 51.78
N GLY A 196 -25.67 -41.15 52.37
CA GLY A 196 -24.44 -40.70 53.03
C GLY A 196 -23.49 -39.96 52.08
N TYR A 197 -23.32 -40.46 50.86
CA TYR A 197 -22.52 -39.81 49.81
C TYR A 197 -23.11 -38.44 49.41
N VAL A 198 -24.41 -38.35 49.18
CA VAL A 198 -25.10 -37.08 48.85
C VAL A 198 -24.97 -36.05 49.97
N LEU A 199 -25.06 -36.47 51.24
CA LEU A 199 -24.86 -35.59 52.38
C LEU A 199 -23.40 -35.14 52.52
N ALA A 200 -22.43 -36.01 52.24
CA ALA A 200 -21.01 -35.66 52.23
C ALA A 200 -20.66 -34.64 51.14
N LEU A 201 -21.17 -34.85 49.91
CA LEU A 201 -21.05 -33.91 48.80
C LEU A 201 -21.70 -32.55 49.13
N SER A 202 -22.92 -32.56 49.68
CA SER A 202 -23.62 -31.34 50.11
C SER A 202 -22.82 -30.57 51.17
N LYS A 203 -22.19 -31.28 52.11
CA LYS A 203 -21.31 -30.69 53.14
C LYS A 203 -20.02 -30.10 52.56
N ALA A 204 -19.45 -30.72 51.53
CA ALA A 204 -18.27 -30.21 50.83
C ALA A 204 -18.60 -28.91 50.06
N ILE A 205 -19.70 -28.89 49.30
CA ILE A 205 -20.18 -27.71 48.56
C ILE A 205 -20.55 -26.57 49.53
N GLY A 206 -21.20 -26.88 50.64
CA GLY A 206 -21.48 -25.90 51.69
C GLY A 206 -20.19 -25.26 52.21
N ARG A 207 -19.19 -26.07 52.55
CA ARG A 207 -17.89 -25.58 53.04
C ARG A 207 -17.14 -24.71 52.01
N SER A 208 -17.27 -24.96 50.71
CA SER A 208 -16.60 -24.16 49.67
C SER A 208 -17.35 -22.89 49.26
N ARG A 209 -18.63 -22.74 49.64
CA ARG A 209 -19.46 -21.56 49.32
C ARG A 209 -19.95 -20.76 50.53
N SER A 210 -19.77 -21.25 51.75
CA SER A 210 -20.05 -20.47 52.96
C SER A 210 -19.12 -19.26 53.06
N PRO A 211 -19.63 -18.03 53.30
CA PRO A 211 -18.81 -16.85 53.53
C PRO A 211 -18.09 -16.85 54.90
N GLU A 212 -18.26 -17.89 55.71
CA GLU A 212 -17.65 -18.04 57.04
C GLU A 212 -16.19 -18.50 56.93
N ASN A 213 -15.31 -17.61 56.46
CA ASN A 213 -13.87 -17.58 56.79
C ASN A 213 -13.23 -16.20 56.49
N GLU A 214 -13.99 -15.11 56.64
CA GLU A 214 -13.43 -13.79 56.93
C GLU A 214 -13.61 -13.51 58.43
N SER A 215 -12.54 -13.72 59.21
CA SER A 215 -12.43 -13.39 60.64
C SER A 215 -10.96 -13.25 61.04
#